data_AF-A0A2R6BWM2-F1
#
_entry.id   AF-A0A2R6BWM2-F1
#
_cell.length_a   1.000
_cell.length_b   1.000
_cell.length_c   1.000
_cell.angle_alpha   90.00
_cell.angle_beta   90.00
_cell.angle_gamma   90.00
#
_symmetry.space_group_name_H-M   'P 1'
#
loop_
_entity.id
_entity.type
_entity.pdbx_description
1 polymer ?
#
loop_
_entity_poly.entity_id
_entity_poly.type
_entity_poly.pdbx_seq_one_letter_code
_entity_poly.pdbx_strand_id
1 'polypeptide(L)'
;MKVRVNVENKDSNKPGGSIKFQYGLLIIESKRAAKIIRRLSKNRSTKFLGYLGVPVFVALLLFAFYLLLSTLAANLFSQAVRQAEGSLPIQSYLLIPGVNPFVPLVYGLIGLVVAVSVHEVSHGIMAWRENISVEGAGMILFLFIPLGAFVRPSESEIAASGFSQKMEVFTAGVSSNVILAVITLALLVLVIMPTVHTTQLATSGVAVFSVEANSPAQHAGIRPGDVIREIQGYLTPNTTVLSKLEATVLRPGENVSVVLADGRTVYAVLAANPINTSIALLGFIPFQPQTTLNEWRHPSNPLVYFVPATIEPTPLNPSTQTLYTSSIPGWVGLSNTLFWLWWININLAVFNALPATPLDGGQVIREVFLKIYKSKQKAESATQLLSAIVFGLIIVLIILPRAL
;
A
#
# COMPACT_ATOMS: atom_id res chain seq x y z
N MET A 1 7.85 18.14 -27.75
CA MET A 1 8.30 17.52 -29.01
C MET A 1 7.70 16.12 -29.11
N LYS A 2 6.82 15.84 -30.08
CA LYS A 2 6.24 14.50 -30.34
C LYS A 2 7.14 13.81 -31.38
N VAL A 3 7.77 12.69 -31.04
CA VAL A 3 8.56 11.88 -31.99
C VAL A 3 7.93 10.49 -32.06
N ARG A 4 7.57 10.04 -33.26
CA ARG A 4 6.99 8.72 -33.53
C ARG A 4 7.96 7.95 -34.42
N VAL A 5 8.44 6.81 -33.95
CA VAL A 5 9.32 5.90 -34.72
C VAL A 5 8.56 4.60 -34.96
N ASN A 6 8.35 4.25 -36.22
CA ASN A 6 7.80 2.96 -36.60
C ASN A 6 8.97 1.97 -36.70
N VAL A 7 8.92 0.88 -35.93
CA VAL A 7 9.93 -0.17 -36.01
C VAL A 7 9.48 -1.17 -37.07
N GLU A 8 10.06 -1.08 -38.27
CA GLU A 8 9.83 -2.05 -39.35
C GLU A 8 10.59 -3.35 -39.07
N ASN A 9 9.91 -4.48 -39.24
CA ASN A 9 10.50 -5.81 -39.12
C ASN A 9 10.90 -6.26 -40.53
N LYS A 10 12.20 -6.52 -40.76
CA LYS A 10 12.80 -6.71 -42.08
C LYS A 10 12.30 -7.91 -42.93
N ASP A 11 11.31 -8.69 -42.47
CA ASP A 11 10.80 -9.89 -43.17
C ASP A 11 9.26 -10.02 -43.25
N SER A 12 8.48 -8.96 -43.02
CA SER A 12 7.05 -9.03 -43.36
C SER A 12 6.43 -7.65 -43.54
N ASN A 13 5.67 -7.48 -44.63
CA ASN A 13 4.97 -6.25 -45.04
C ASN A 13 3.77 -5.89 -44.12
N LYS A 14 3.97 -5.90 -42.80
CA LYS A 14 3.00 -5.49 -41.78
C LYS A 14 3.68 -4.48 -40.86
N PRO A 15 3.09 -3.29 -40.62
CA PRO A 15 3.69 -2.32 -39.71
C PRO A 15 3.89 -2.96 -38.34
N GLY A 16 5.16 -3.01 -37.90
CA GLY A 16 5.59 -3.52 -36.60
C GLY A 16 5.06 -2.66 -35.45
N GLY A 17 5.35 -3.05 -34.21
CA GLY A 17 4.97 -2.25 -33.03
C GLY A 17 5.37 -0.78 -33.16
N SER A 18 4.65 0.12 -32.48
CA SER A 18 4.94 1.56 -32.53
C SER A 18 5.64 2.01 -31.25
N ILE A 19 6.68 2.82 -31.39
CA ILE A 19 7.34 3.48 -30.26
C ILE A 19 6.98 4.97 -30.34
N LYS A 20 6.36 5.48 -29.28
CA LYS A 20 5.98 6.90 -29.17
C LYS A 20 6.69 7.50 -27.96
N PHE A 21 7.34 8.63 -28.18
CA PHE A 21 7.89 9.44 -27.09
C PHE A 21 7.03 10.69 -26.89
N GLN A 22 6.47 10.84 -25.69
CA GLN A 22 5.58 11.95 -25.35
C GLN A 22 5.76 12.37 -23.89
N TYR A 23 6.11 13.65 -23.66
CA TYR A 23 6.29 14.23 -22.32
C TYR A 23 7.24 13.46 -21.40
N GLY A 24 8.34 12.91 -21.93
CA GLY A 24 9.29 12.10 -21.15
C GLY A 24 8.90 10.62 -21.01
N LEU A 25 7.71 10.25 -21.47
CA LEU A 25 7.22 8.88 -21.47
C LEU A 25 7.52 8.19 -22.79
N LEU A 26 8.03 6.97 -22.70
CA LEU A 26 8.21 6.05 -23.81
C LEU A 26 7.06 5.03 -23.79
N ILE A 27 6.19 5.11 -24.78
CA ILE A 27 5.07 4.18 -24.97
C ILE A 27 5.49 3.18 -26.04
N ILE A 28 5.61 1.92 -25.64
CA ILE A 28 5.99 0.81 -26.52
C ILE A 28 4.75 -0.03 -26.78
N GLU A 29 4.18 0.11 -27.97
CA GLU A 29 3.02 -0.66 -28.42
C GLU A 29 3.46 -1.98 -29.06
N SER A 30 2.87 -3.09 -28.62
CA SER A 30 3.27 -4.44 -29.02
C SER A 30 2.09 -5.30 -29.43
N LYS A 31 2.03 -5.64 -30.73
CA LYS A 31 1.07 -6.65 -31.23
C LYS A 31 1.29 -8.03 -30.58
N ARG A 32 2.52 -8.34 -30.14
CA ARG A 32 2.80 -9.58 -29.40
C ARG A 32 2.11 -9.56 -28.03
N ALA A 33 2.12 -8.43 -27.32
CA ALA A 33 1.41 -8.27 -26.05
C ALA A 33 -0.09 -8.52 -26.22
N ALA A 34 -0.73 -7.88 -27.22
CA ALA A 34 -2.14 -8.10 -27.52
C ALA A 34 -2.46 -9.59 -27.83
N LYS A 35 -1.57 -10.29 -28.56
CA LYS A 35 -1.71 -11.73 -28.84
C LYS A 35 -1.56 -12.60 -27.60
N ILE A 36 -0.68 -12.22 -26.66
CA ILE A 36 -0.52 -12.92 -25.38
C ILE A 36 -1.79 -12.75 -24.54
N ILE A 37 -2.30 -11.53 -24.40
CA ILE A 37 -3.54 -11.23 -23.68
C ILE A 37 -4.71 -12.06 -24.26
N ARG A 38 -4.84 -12.11 -25.59
CA ARG A 38 -5.84 -12.94 -26.27
C ARG A 38 -5.66 -14.45 -26.04
N ARG A 39 -4.44 -14.93 -25.80
CA ARG A 39 -4.22 -16.33 -25.44
C ARG A 39 -4.64 -16.59 -23.99
N LEU A 40 -4.29 -15.69 -23.08
CA LEU A 40 -4.67 -15.76 -21.67
C LEU A 40 -6.20 -15.72 -21.49
N SER A 41 -6.91 -14.92 -22.29
CA SER A 41 -8.37 -14.81 -22.21
C SER A 41 -9.11 -16.12 -22.50
N LYS A 42 -8.50 -17.05 -23.24
CA LYS A 42 -9.09 -18.37 -23.54
C LYS A 42 -9.01 -19.35 -22.37
N ASN A 43 -8.21 -19.08 -21.34
CA ASN A 43 -8.11 -19.96 -20.18
C ASN A 43 -9.44 -19.99 -19.41
N ARG A 44 -9.84 -21.16 -18.90
CA ARG A 44 -11.08 -21.30 -18.11
C ARG A 44 -11.01 -20.48 -16.82
N SER A 45 -9.84 -20.36 -16.20
CA SER A 45 -9.68 -19.62 -14.94
C SER A 45 -9.97 -18.12 -15.07
N THR A 46 -9.88 -17.53 -16.26
CA THR A 46 -10.23 -16.11 -16.43
C THR A 46 -11.74 -15.86 -16.38
N LYS A 47 -12.58 -16.90 -16.35
CA LYS A 47 -14.02 -16.78 -16.04
C LYS A 47 -14.26 -16.20 -14.65
N PHE A 48 -13.39 -16.55 -13.70
CA PHE A 48 -13.50 -16.07 -12.32
C PHE A 48 -13.39 -14.54 -12.24
N LEU A 49 -12.63 -13.89 -13.15
CA LEU A 49 -12.55 -12.43 -13.21
C LEU A 49 -13.91 -11.78 -13.49
N GLY A 50 -14.69 -12.35 -14.41
CA GLY A 50 -16.05 -11.87 -14.72
C GLY A 50 -17.03 -12.15 -13.57
N TYR A 51 -17.05 -13.39 -13.05
CA TYR A 51 -17.98 -13.77 -11.97
C TYR A 51 -17.74 -13.01 -10.67
N LEU A 52 -16.47 -12.77 -10.32
CA LEU A 52 -16.12 -12.02 -9.10
C LEU A 52 -16.10 -10.51 -9.34
N GLY A 53 -16.04 -10.04 -10.59
CA GLY A 53 -15.89 -8.63 -10.97
C GLY A 53 -16.86 -7.71 -10.24
N VAL A 54 -18.15 -7.86 -10.54
CA VAL A 54 -19.19 -7.00 -9.98
C VAL A 54 -19.35 -7.14 -8.46
N PRO A 55 -19.42 -8.35 -7.86
CA PRO A 55 -19.52 -8.49 -6.40
C PRO A 55 -18.32 -7.87 -5.65
N VAL A 56 -17.09 -8.11 -6.12
CA VAL A 56 -15.88 -7.54 -5.50
C VAL A 56 -15.86 -6.04 -5.65
N PHE A 57 -16.23 -5.51 -6.83
CA PHE A 57 -16.32 -4.08 -7.06
C PHE A 57 -17.31 -3.42 -6.09
N VAL A 58 -18.52 -3.98 -5.94
CA VAL A 58 -19.53 -3.43 -5.02
C VAL A 58 -19.05 -3.49 -3.57
N ALA A 59 -18.42 -4.59 -3.15
CA ALA A 59 -17.85 -4.70 -1.82
C ALA A 59 -16.76 -3.64 -1.57
N LEU A 60 -15.86 -3.42 -2.53
CA LEU A 60 -14.81 -2.40 -2.43
C LEU A 60 -15.36 -0.97 -2.49
N LEU A 61 -16.40 -0.72 -3.29
CA LEU A 61 -17.09 0.56 -3.34
C LEU A 61 -17.65 0.91 -1.95
N LEU A 62 -18.38 -0.03 -1.33
CA LEU A 62 -18.93 0.14 0.01
C LEU A 62 -17.82 0.31 1.05
N PHE A 63 -16.77 -0.49 0.96
CA PHE A 63 -15.61 -0.39 1.85
C PHE A 63 -14.90 0.96 1.71
N ALA A 64 -14.70 1.46 0.49
CA ALA A 64 -14.08 2.75 0.24
C ALA A 64 -14.91 3.90 0.86
N PHE A 65 -16.23 3.86 0.70
CA PHE A 65 -17.11 4.85 1.36
C PHE A 65 -17.09 4.71 2.89
N TYR A 66 -17.06 3.49 3.42
CA TYR A 66 -16.90 3.28 4.85
C TYR A 66 -15.60 3.92 5.37
N LEU A 67 -14.47 3.72 4.68
CA LEU A 67 -13.21 4.36 5.04
C LEU A 67 -13.32 5.89 4.97
N LEU A 68 -13.82 6.46 3.87
CA LEU A 68 -13.93 7.91 3.73
C LEU A 68 -14.83 8.54 4.82
N LEU A 69 -15.98 7.94 5.10
CA LEU A 69 -16.93 8.45 6.09
C LEU A 69 -16.44 8.23 7.53
N SER A 70 -15.80 7.10 7.82
CA SER A 70 -15.21 6.85 9.14
C SER A 70 -14.03 7.78 9.43
N THR A 71 -13.16 8.03 8.45
CA THR A 71 -12.07 9.01 8.58
C THR A 71 -12.62 10.43 8.73
N LEU A 72 -13.68 10.81 8.01
CA LEU A 72 -14.33 12.11 8.19
C LEU A 72 -14.88 12.26 9.60
N ALA A 73 -15.64 11.26 10.07
CA ALA A 73 -16.21 11.27 11.42
C ALA A 73 -15.11 11.33 12.49
N ALA A 74 -14.05 10.53 12.35
CA ALA A 74 -12.91 10.54 13.27
C ALA A 74 -12.26 11.94 13.33
N ASN A 75 -12.06 12.59 12.18
CA ASN A 75 -11.53 13.95 12.13
C ASN A 75 -12.48 15.00 12.70
N LEU A 76 -13.79 14.87 12.55
CA LEU A 76 -14.75 15.83 13.13
C LEU A 76 -14.83 15.69 14.66
N PHE A 77 -14.82 14.45 15.17
CA PHE A 77 -15.14 14.18 16.57
C PHE A 77 -13.94 13.87 17.47
N SER A 78 -12.74 13.63 16.93
CA SER A 78 -11.54 13.34 17.72
C SER A 78 -10.40 14.31 17.44
N GLN A 79 -10.09 15.16 18.42
CA GLN A 79 -8.92 16.06 18.35
C GLN A 79 -7.61 15.28 18.26
N ALA A 80 -7.51 14.13 18.94
CA ALA A 80 -6.33 13.28 18.89
C ALA A 80 -6.07 12.75 17.47
N VAL A 81 -7.13 12.34 16.76
CA VAL A 81 -7.02 11.89 15.35
C VAL A 81 -6.59 13.05 14.46
N ARG A 82 -7.19 14.24 14.62
CA ARG A 82 -6.78 15.41 13.83
C ARG A 82 -5.31 15.76 14.02
N GLN A 83 -4.82 15.79 15.27
CA GLN A 83 -3.41 16.09 15.53
C GLN A 83 -2.48 15.01 14.95
N ALA A 84 -2.85 13.74 15.08
CA ALA A 84 -2.08 12.65 14.50
C ALA A 84 -2.02 12.78 12.96
N GLU A 85 -3.16 12.94 12.28
CA GLU A 85 -3.20 13.06 10.82
C GLU A 85 -2.60 14.38 10.30
N GLY A 86 -2.79 15.48 11.03
CA GLY A 86 -2.26 16.80 10.70
C GLY A 86 -0.73 16.84 10.75
N SER A 87 -0.12 16.01 11.59
CA SER A 87 1.34 15.85 11.68
C SER A 87 1.95 15.09 10.50
N LEU A 88 1.15 14.33 9.75
CA LEU A 88 1.65 13.57 8.60
C LEU A 88 2.06 14.51 7.45
N PRO A 89 3.11 14.20 6.68
CA PRO A 89 3.42 14.96 5.47
C PRO A 89 2.33 14.79 4.42
N ILE A 90 1.93 15.86 3.71
CA ILE A 90 0.87 15.79 2.67
C ILE A 90 1.21 14.77 1.57
N GLN A 91 2.50 14.53 1.32
CA GLN A 91 2.93 13.53 0.33
C GLN A 91 2.51 12.10 0.69
N SER A 92 2.17 11.81 1.96
CA SER A 92 1.74 10.48 2.39
C SER A 92 0.39 10.03 1.83
N TYR A 93 -0.43 10.95 1.31
CA TYR A 93 -1.71 10.62 0.66
C TYR A 93 -1.53 10.19 -0.81
N LEU A 94 -0.35 10.40 -1.40
CA LEU A 94 -0.07 10.01 -2.79
C LEU A 94 0.54 8.61 -2.81
N LEU A 95 -0.03 7.69 -3.59
CA LEU A 95 0.55 6.35 -3.79
C LEU A 95 1.66 6.37 -4.84
N ILE A 96 2.70 7.19 -4.60
CA ILE A 96 3.85 7.34 -5.49
C ILE A 96 5.11 6.96 -4.71
N PRO A 97 5.74 5.80 -5.00
CA PRO A 97 6.99 5.39 -4.37
C PRO A 97 8.07 6.46 -4.49
N GLY A 98 8.76 6.77 -3.39
CA GLY A 98 9.78 7.83 -3.33
C GLY A 98 9.24 9.25 -3.09
N VAL A 99 7.95 9.49 -3.32
CA VAL A 99 7.26 10.73 -2.88
C VAL A 99 6.58 10.49 -1.54
N ASN A 100 5.90 9.34 -1.41
CA ASN A 100 5.33 8.91 -0.15
C ASN A 100 6.43 8.42 0.80
N PRO A 101 6.62 9.03 1.98
CA PRO A 101 7.67 8.64 2.91
C PRO A 101 7.49 7.23 3.49
N PHE A 102 6.28 6.68 3.41
CA PHE A 102 5.94 5.37 3.95
C PHE A 102 6.01 4.25 2.90
N VAL A 103 6.26 4.57 1.63
CA VAL A 103 6.36 3.58 0.56
C VAL A 103 7.82 3.44 0.13
N PRO A 104 8.51 2.33 0.47
CA PRO A 104 9.88 2.06 0.04
C PRO A 104 9.99 2.12 -1.48
N LEU A 105 10.98 2.84 -1.98
CA LEU A 105 11.12 3.10 -3.42
C LEU A 105 11.14 1.81 -4.26
N VAL A 106 11.99 0.84 -3.87
CA VAL A 106 12.20 -0.37 -4.67
C VAL A 106 10.97 -1.28 -4.63
N TYR A 107 10.53 -1.71 -3.44
CA TYR A 107 9.37 -2.61 -3.31
C TYR A 107 8.08 -1.93 -3.75
N GLY A 108 7.95 -0.63 -3.49
CA GLY A 108 6.81 0.16 -3.93
C GLY A 108 6.72 0.27 -5.44
N LEU A 109 7.83 0.52 -6.13
CA LEU A 109 7.85 0.58 -7.59
C LEU A 109 7.52 -0.79 -8.22
N ILE A 110 8.07 -1.88 -7.67
CA ILE A 110 7.72 -3.24 -8.09
C ILE A 110 6.22 -3.46 -7.93
N GLY A 111 5.67 -3.15 -6.74
CA GLY A 111 4.25 -3.30 -6.45
C GLY A 111 3.36 -2.48 -7.41
N LEU A 112 3.73 -1.22 -7.68
CA LEU A 112 2.98 -0.33 -8.57
C LEU A 112 3.00 -0.81 -10.02
N VAL A 113 4.17 -1.16 -10.55
CA VAL A 113 4.30 -1.67 -11.94
C VAL A 113 3.48 -2.94 -12.12
N VAL A 114 3.57 -3.86 -11.17
CA VAL A 114 2.79 -5.10 -11.22
C VAL A 114 1.30 -4.79 -11.11
N ALA A 115 0.89 -3.93 -10.17
CA ALA A 115 -0.51 -3.59 -9.95
C ALA A 115 -1.16 -2.95 -11.18
N VAL A 116 -0.52 -1.95 -11.81
CA VAL A 116 -1.02 -1.33 -13.05
C VAL A 116 -1.02 -2.34 -14.19
N SER A 117 0.02 -3.17 -14.31
CA SER A 117 0.09 -4.15 -15.39
C SER A 117 -1.00 -5.21 -15.30
N VAL A 118 -1.25 -5.76 -14.12
CA VAL A 118 -2.30 -6.76 -13.88
C VAL A 118 -3.68 -6.16 -14.11
N HIS A 119 -3.91 -4.94 -13.65
CA HIS A 119 -5.14 -4.18 -13.86
C HIS A 119 -5.47 -4.04 -15.36
N GLU A 120 -4.55 -3.46 -16.13
CA GLU A 120 -4.69 -3.18 -17.57
C GLU A 120 -4.85 -4.46 -18.39
N VAL A 121 -4.02 -5.47 -18.10
CA VAL A 121 -4.12 -6.79 -18.76
C VAL A 121 -5.48 -7.42 -18.51
N SER A 122 -6.09 -7.22 -17.34
CA SER A 122 -7.37 -7.81 -16.99
C SER A 122 -8.54 -7.19 -17.74
N HIS A 123 -8.54 -5.88 -17.97
CA HIS A 123 -9.49 -5.26 -18.92
C HIS A 123 -9.37 -5.87 -20.31
N GLY A 124 -8.14 -6.07 -20.80
CA GLY A 124 -7.89 -6.72 -22.09
C GLY A 124 -8.35 -8.17 -22.16
N ILE A 125 -8.10 -8.94 -21.10
CA ILE A 125 -8.55 -10.33 -20.97
C ILE A 125 -10.07 -10.37 -21.04
N MET A 126 -10.74 -9.53 -20.26
CA MET A 126 -12.20 -9.53 -20.19
C MET A 126 -12.85 -9.02 -21.48
N ALA A 127 -12.28 -7.98 -22.10
CA ALA A 127 -12.73 -7.50 -23.40
C ALA A 127 -12.74 -8.63 -24.44
N TRP A 128 -11.63 -9.37 -24.58
CA TRP A 128 -11.58 -10.51 -25.51
C TRP A 128 -12.57 -11.62 -25.18
N ARG A 129 -12.91 -11.83 -23.91
CA ARG A 129 -13.92 -12.83 -23.50
C ARG A 129 -15.32 -12.41 -23.90
N GLU A 130 -15.61 -11.11 -23.81
CA GLU A 130 -16.87 -10.51 -24.23
C GLU A 130 -16.95 -10.22 -25.73
N ASN A 131 -16.01 -10.75 -26.51
CA ASN A 131 -15.88 -10.52 -27.96
C ASN A 131 -15.67 -9.05 -28.34
N ILE A 132 -15.06 -8.27 -27.44
CA ILE A 132 -14.63 -6.89 -27.66
C ILE A 132 -13.16 -6.90 -28.05
N SER A 133 -12.84 -6.24 -29.16
CA SER A 133 -11.51 -6.17 -29.71
C SER A 133 -10.59 -5.27 -28.87
N VAL A 134 -9.29 -5.60 -28.87
CA VAL A 134 -8.25 -4.78 -28.23
C VAL A 134 -7.44 -4.11 -29.33
N GLU A 135 -7.57 -2.79 -29.44
CA GLU A 135 -6.99 -1.95 -30.49
C GLU A 135 -5.49 -1.71 -30.27
N GLY A 136 -5.04 -1.73 -29.02
CA GLY A 136 -3.62 -1.58 -28.68
C GLY A 136 -3.30 -2.15 -27.30
N ALA A 137 -2.08 -2.67 -27.15
CA ALA A 137 -1.55 -3.11 -25.86
C ALA A 137 -0.03 -2.92 -25.84
N GLY A 138 0.53 -2.62 -24.68
CA GLY A 138 1.96 -2.34 -24.57
C GLY A 138 2.41 -1.97 -23.17
N MET A 139 3.57 -1.30 -23.10
CA MET A 139 4.15 -0.81 -21.85
C MET A 139 4.40 0.68 -21.92
N ILE A 140 4.33 1.33 -20.76
CA ILE A 140 4.68 2.73 -20.56
C ILE A 140 5.93 2.76 -19.69
N LEU A 141 6.96 3.48 -20.13
CA LEU A 141 8.19 3.71 -19.38
C LEU A 141 8.43 5.21 -19.19
N PHE A 142 9.03 5.58 -18.07
CA PHE A 142 9.66 6.88 -17.89
C PHE A 142 11.17 6.69 -17.98
N LEU A 143 11.79 7.26 -19.02
CA LEU A 143 13.15 6.91 -19.43
C LEU A 143 13.29 5.39 -19.62
N PHE A 144 13.92 4.69 -18.67
CA PHE A 144 14.12 3.24 -18.67
C PHE A 144 13.33 2.52 -17.57
N ILE A 145 12.60 3.27 -16.74
CA ILE A 145 11.84 2.73 -15.61
C ILE A 145 10.44 2.36 -16.10
N PRO A 146 10.01 1.08 -16.01
CA PRO A 146 8.65 0.72 -16.35
C PRO A 146 7.70 1.42 -15.37
N LEU A 147 6.66 2.07 -15.90
CA LEU A 147 5.59 2.64 -15.09
C LEU A 147 4.35 1.75 -15.07
N GLY A 148 4.20 0.88 -16.06
CA GLY A 148 3.09 -0.08 -16.12
C GLY A 148 2.85 -0.61 -17.54
N ALA A 149 1.77 -1.37 -17.69
CA ALA A 149 1.22 -1.73 -18.99
C ALA A 149 0.14 -0.73 -19.42
N PHE A 150 -0.31 -0.84 -20.66
CA PHE A 150 -1.58 -0.25 -21.08
C PHE A 150 -2.31 -1.24 -21.98
N VAL A 151 -3.63 -1.26 -21.90
CA VAL A 151 -4.48 -1.97 -22.85
C VAL A 151 -5.65 -1.09 -23.26
N ARG A 152 -5.95 -1.05 -24.56
CA ARG A 152 -7.04 -0.25 -25.12
C ARG A 152 -8.08 -1.16 -25.78
N PRO A 153 -9.10 -1.61 -25.03
CA PRO A 153 -10.31 -2.17 -25.62
C PRO A 153 -11.00 -1.18 -26.56
N SER A 154 -11.75 -1.67 -27.55
CA SER A 154 -12.47 -0.79 -28.48
C SER A 154 -13.64 -0.08 -27.79
N GLU A 155 -13.56 1.24 -27.70
CA GLU A 155 -14.61 2.07 -27.06
C GLU A 155 -15.93 2.00 -27.81
N SER A 156 -15.91 1.91 -29.15
CA SER A 156 -17.12 1.78 -29.96
C SER A 156 -17.83 0.45 -29.76
N GLU A 157 -17.06 -0.65 -29.65
CA GLU A 157 -17.63 -1.97 -29.40
C GLU A 157 -18.17 -2.09 -27.96
N ILE A 158 -17.45 -1.54 -26.98
CA ILE A 158 -17.96 -1.40 -25.60
C ILE A 158 -19.25 -0.60 -25.59
N ALA A 159 -19.31 0.55 -26.26
CA ALA A 159 -20.50 1.40 -26.26
C ALA A 159 -21.74 0.65 -26.81
N ALA A 160 -21.53 -0.23 -27.78
CA ALA A 160 -22.55 -1.07 -28.40
C ALA A 160 -22.88 -2.36 -27.60
N SER A 161 -22.04 -2.76 -26.63
CA SER A 161 -22.21 -4.02 -25.90
C SER A 161 -23.31 -3.95 -24.84
N GLY A 162 -23.77 -5.12 -24.39
CA GLY A 162 -24.76 -5.24 -23.33
C GLY A 162 -24.23 -4.73 -21.98
N PHE A 163 -25.14 -4.33 -21.08
CA PHE A 163 -24.79 -3.80 -19.75
C PHE A 163 -23.89 -4.76 -18.96
N SER A 164 -24.22 -6.05 -18.90
CA SER A 164 -23.42 -7.02 -18.15
C SER A 164 -21.99 -7.13 -18.69
N GLN A 165 -21.83 -7.11 -20.02
CA GLN A 165 -20.52 -7.18 -20.66
C GLN A 165 -19.66 -5.95 -20.30
N LYS A 166 -20.27 -4.75 -20.32
CA LYS A 166 -19.60 -3.52 -19.88
C LYS A 166 -19.16 -3.61 -18.42
N MET A 167 -20.03 -4.09 -17.54
CA MET A 167 -19.71 -4.22 -16.11
C MET A 167 -18.58 -5.21 -15.89
N GLU A 168 -18.57 -6.35 -16.57
CA GLU A 168 -17.48 -7.32 -16.46
C GLU A 168 -16.16 -6.70 -16.93
N VAL A 169 -16.14 -5.99 -18.07
CA VAL A 169 -14.93 -5.33 -18.57
C VAL A 169 -14.44 -4.24 -17.62
N PHE A 170 -15.32 -3.35 -17.13
CA PHE A 170 -14.92 -2.24 -16.25
C PHE A 170 -14.52 -2.70 -14.84
N THR A 171 -15.04 -3.81 -14.35
CA THR A 171 -14.70 -4.33 -13.02
C THR A 171 -13.51 -5.30 -13.02
N ALA A 172 -13.04 -5.73 -14.20
CA ALA A 172 -11.95 -6.70 -14.34
C ALA A 172 -10.63 -6.22 -13.75
N GLY A 173 -10.30 -4.93 -13.91
CA GLY A 173 -9.10 -4.33 -13.34
C GLY A 173 -9.11 -4.42 -11.81
N VAL A 174 -10.17 -3.92 -11.18
CA VAL A 174 -10.39 -3.96 -9.72
C VAL A 174 -10.32 -5.40 -9.18
N SER A 175 -11.04 -6.35 -9.78
CA SER A 175 -11.07 -7.74 -9.28
C SER A 175 -9.73 -8.45 -9.40
N SER A 176 -8.99 -8.20 -10.48
CA SER A 176 -7.66 -8.80 -10.67
C SER A 176 -6.64 -8.35 -9.62
N ASN A 177 -6.67 -7.07 -9.26
CA ASN A 177 -5.82 -6.52 -8.22
C ASN A 177 -6.17 -7.10 -6.85
N VAL A 178 -7.46 -7.26 -6.54
CA VAL A 178 -7.88 -7.92 -5.29
C VAL A 178 -7.40 -9.37 -5.25
N ILE A 179 -7.56 -10.12 -6.35
CA ILE A 179 -7.09 -11.51 -6.42
C ILE A 179 -5.58 -11.57 -6.18
N LEU A 180 -4.79 -10.73 -6.85
CA LEU A 180 -3.35 -10.70 -6.65
C LEU A 180 -3.02 -10.33 -5.19
N ALA A 181 -3.68 -9.31 -4.64
CA ALA A 181 -3.47 -8.89 -3.27
C ALA A 181 -3.70 -10.04 -2.28
N VAL A 182 -4.84 -10.73 -2.38
CA VAL A 182 -5.19 -11.88 -1.54
C VAL A 182 -4.15 -12.99 -1.66
N ILE A 183 -3.72 -13.32 -2.88
CA ILE A 183 -2.70 -14.36 -3.09
C ILE A 183 -1.38 -13.95 -2.42
N THR A 184 -0.91 -12.74 -2.63
CA THR A 184 0.38 -12.29 -2.07
C THR A 184 0.36 -12.16 -0.56
N LEU A 185 -0.77 -11.74 0.03
CA LEU A 185 -0.94 -11.74 1.48
C LEU A 185 -1.02 -13.15 2.05
N ALA A 186 -1.75 -14.06 1.38
CA ALA A 186 -1.82 -15.46 1.80
C ALA A 186 -0.44 -16.12 1.76
N LEU A 187 0.37 -15.86 0.73
CA LEU A 187 1.76 -16.32 0.69
C LEU A 187 2.60 -15.72 1.82
N LEU A 188 2.45 -14.42 2.09
CA LEU A 188 3.17 -13.77 3.19
C LEU A 188 2.81 -14.41 4.55
N VAL A 189 1.52 -14.52 4.87
CA VAL A 189 1.03 -14.92 6.20
C VAL A 189 1.08 -16.43 6.41
N LEU A 190 0.73 -17.23 5.39
CA LEU A 190 0.61 -18.69 5.52
C LEU A 190 1.91 -19.43 5.19
N VAL A 191 2.83 -18.81 4.43
CA VAL A 191 4.07 -19.46 4.00
C VAL A 191 5.29 -18.80 4.61
N ILE A 192 5.41 -17.46 4.57
CA ILE A 192 6.63 -16.79 5.01
C ILE A 192 6.65 -16.55 6.52
N MET A 193 5.64 -15.90 7.09
CA MET A 193 5.61 -15.52 8.52
C MET A 193 5.77 -16.71 9.50
N PRO A 194 5.30 -17.93 9.23
CA PRO A 194 5.54 -19.09 10.10
C PRO A 194 7.02 -19.48 10.20
N THR A 195 7.84 -19.11 9.22
CA THR A 195 9.29 -19.40 9.20
C THR A 195 10.13 -18.33 9.90
N VAL A 196 9.54 -17.19 10.24
CA VAL A 196 10.26 -16.05 10.86
C VAL A 196 10.29 -16.23 12.37
N HIS A 197 11.46 -16.14 13.00
CA HIS A 197 11.66 -16.26 14.44
C HIS A 197 12.37 -15.02 14.99
N THR A 198 12.20 -14.71 16.27
CA THR A 198 13.00 -13.68 16.94
C THR A 198 14.43 -14.19 17.17
N THR A 199 15.41 -13.29 17.13
CA THR A 199 16.79 -13.62 17.51
C THR A 199 16.91 -13.74 19.03
N GLN A 200 17.99 -14.38 19.50
CA GLN A 200 18.27 -14.47 20.93
C GLN A 200 18.43 -13.10 21.60
N LEU A 201 19.04 -12.14 20.89
CA LEU A 201 19.17 -10.76 21.37
C LEU A 201 17.79 -10.11 21.53
N ALA A 202 16.89 -10.32 20.56
CA ALA A 202 15.54 -9.76 20.54
C ALA A 202 14.64 -10.23 21.69
N THR A 203 14.96 -11.34 22.35
CA THR A 203 14.20 -11.87 23.49
C THR A 203 14.80 -11.55 24.85
N SER A 204 15.98 -10.92 24.90
CA SER A 204 16.70 -10.63 26.15
C SER A 204 16.27 -9.34 26.86
N GLY A 205 15.33 -8.58 26.29
CA GLY A 205 14.86 -7.32 26.86
C GLY A 205 13.78 -6.63 26.03
N VAL A 206 13.72 -5.30 26.13
CA VAL A 206 12.79 -4.44 25.40
C VAL A 206 13.48 -3.86 24.17
N ALA A 207 12.87 -4.02 23.00
CA ALA A 207 13.43 -3.50 21.75
C ALA A 207 13.05 -2.04 21.51
N VAL A 208 13.95 -1.30 20.86
CA VAL A 208 13.79 0.10 20.50
C VAL A 208 13.25 0.19 19.08
N PHE A 209 12.01 0.67 18.91
CA PHE A 209 11.42 0.86 17.57
C PHE A 209 11.90 2.16 16.93
N SER A 210 11.76 3.27 17.65
CA SER A 210 12.16 4.59 17.20
C SER A 210 12.71 5.39 18.38
N VAL A 211 13.52 6.40 18.09
CA VAL A 211 14.12 7.28 19.09
C VAL A 211 13.66 8.71 18.79
N GLU A 212 13.14 9.39 19.81
CA GLU A 212 12.67 10.76 19.67
C GLU A 212 13.83 11.72 19.44
N ALA A 213 13.62 12.76 18.63
CA ALA A 213 14.65 13.77 18.38
C ALA A 213 14.95 14.57 19.66
N ASN A 214 16.23 14.83 19.90
CA ASN A 214 16.78 15.50 21.09
C ASN A 214 16.51 14.78 22.42
N SER A 215 16.16 13.49 22.38
CA SER A 215 15.90 12.72 23.60
C SER A 215 17.18 12.24 24.29
N PRO A 216 17.11 11.86 25.58
CA PRO A 216 18.21 11.19 26.28
C PRO A 216 18.76 9.97 25.54
N ALA A 217 17.88 9.15 24.97
CA ALA A 217 18.25 7.97 24.20
C ALA A 217 19.07 8.34 22.96
N GLN A 218 18.67 9.40 22.24
CA GLN A 218 19.42 9.87 21.07
C GLN A 218 20.83 10.33 21.46
N HIS A 219 20.95 11.15 22.51
CA HIS A 219 22.24 11.63 23.00
C HIS A 219 23.15 10.52 23.53
N ALA A 220 22.56 9.48 24.12
CA ALA A 220 23.27 8.28 24.57
C ALA A 220 23.69 7.34 23.41
N GLY A 221 23.29 7.63 22.18
CA GLY A 221 23.62 6.83 21.00
C GLY A 221 22.80 5.54 20.87
N ILE A 222 21.67 5.44 21.56
CA ILE A 222 20.68 4.36 21.37
C ILE A 222 20.03 4.55 20.00
N ARG A 223 19.85 3.45 19.27
CA ARG A 223 19.33 3.46 17.90
C ARG A 223 18.14 2.51 17.74
N PRO A 224 17.27 2.75 16.73
CA PRO A 224 16.28 1.77 16.31
C PRO A 224 16.92 0.39 16.06
N GLY A 225 16.28 -0.66 16.58
CA GLY A 225 16.78 -2.03 16.52
C GLY A 225 17.66 -2.45 17.70
N ASP A 226 18.08 -1.52 18.57
CA ASP A 226 18.73 -1.88 19.83
C ASP A 226 17.74 -2.61 20.77
N VAL A 227 18.27 -3.42 21.68
CA VAL A 227 17.48 -4.08 22.73
C VAL A 227 18.06 -3.71 24.08
N ILE A 228 17.24 -3.07 24.92
CA ILE A 228 17.59 -2.68 26.28
C ILE A 228 17.33 -3.86 27.20
N ARG A 229 18.39 -4.36 27.82
CA ARG A 229 18.36 -5.50 28.75
C ARG A 229 18.26 -5.04 30.20
N GLU A 230 18.90 -3.92 30.53
CA GLU A 230 19.00 -3.42 31.89
C GLU A 230 19.09 -1.90 31.92
N ILE A 231 18.48 -1.27 32.94
CA ILE A 231 18.62 0.14 33.25
C ILE A 231 18.95 0.26 34.74
N GLN A 232 20.08 0.87 35.09
CA GLN A 232 20.51 1.09 36.50
C GLN A 232 20.51 -0.20 37.35
N GLY A 233 21.00 -1.33 36.82
CA GLY A 233 20.99 -2.60 37.55
C GLY A 233 19.66 -3.36 37.49
N TYR A 234 18.58 -2.74 37.02
CA TYR A 234 17.27 -3.36 36.91
C TYR A 234 17.03 -3.97 35.53
N LEU A 235 16.73 -5.26 35.49
CA LEU A 235 16.39 -5.95 34.24
C LEU A 235 15.09 -5.41 33.63
N THR A 236 15.06 -5.30 32.31
CA THR A 236 13.91 -4.86 31.52
C THR A 236 13.41 -5.99 30.61
N PRO A 237 12.82 -7.08 31.16
CA PRO A 237 12.44 -8.25 30.37
C PRO A 237 11.24 -8.02 29.44
N ASN A 238 10.45 -6.97 29.68
CA ASN A 238 9.30 -6.59 28.85
C ASN A 238 8.89 -5.13 29.08
N THR A 239 8.02 -4.62 28.21
CA THR A 239 7.53 -3.23 28.24
C THR A 239 6.79 -2.89 29.53
N THR A 240 6.07 -3.84 30.13
CA THR A 240 5.36 -3.62 31.41
C THR A 240 6.32 -3.35 32.56
N VAL A 241 7.44 -4.08 32.64
CA VAL A 241 8.47 -3.84 33.66
C VAL A 241 9.18 -2.51 33.40
N LEU A 242 9.50 -2.20 32.14
CA LEU A 242 10.08 -0.90 31.77
C LEU A 242 9.19 0.26 32.24
N SER A 243 7.89 0.26 31.89
CA SER A 243 6.98 1.34 32.29
C SER A 243 6.81 1.45 33.81
N LYS A 244 6.92 0.33 34.55
CA LYS A 244 6.95 0.38 36.02
C LYS A 244 8.21 1.04 36.55
N LEU A 245 9.39 0.68 36.03
CA LEU A 245 10.66 1.30 36.43
C LEU A 245 10.65 2.82 36.18
N GLU A 246 10.19 3.23 35.00
CA GLU A 246 10.06 4.65 34.60
C GLU A 246 9.12 5.43 35.52
N ALA A 247 8.07 4.79 36.04
CA ALA A 247 7.06 5.44 36.86
C ALA A 247 7.35 5.43 38.37
N THR A 248 8.14 4.48 38.89
CA THR A 248 8.27 4.26 40.34
C THR A 248 9.69 4.22 40.89
N VAL A 249 10.69 3.90 40.05
CA VAL A 249 12.07 3.69 40.50
C VAL A 249 12.99 4.80 40.00
N LEU A 250 12.95 5.05 38.69
CA LEU A 250 13.81 6.00 38.02
C LEU A 250 13.33 7.44 38.25
N ARG A 251 14.27 8.41 38.28
CA ARG A 251 13.93 9.82 38.46
C ARG A 251 14.36 10.70 37.28
N PRO A 252 13.55 11.68 36.86
CA PRO A 252 13.99 12.68 35.91
C PRO A 252 15.25 13.41 36.39
N GLY A 253 16.18 13.68 35.47
CA GLY A 253 17.48 14.29 35.76
C GLY A 253 18.54 13.32 36.29
N GLU A 254 18.18 12.07 36.59
CA GLU A 254 19.12 11.05 37.00
C GLU A 254 19.96 10.56 35.82
N ASN A 255 21.28 10.42 36.02
CA ASN A 255 22.17 9.79 35.05
C ASN A 255 22.20 8.28 35.28
N VAL A 256 21.70 7.51 34.32
CA VAL A 256 21.52 6.06 34.43
C VAL A 256 22.39 5.31 33.45
N SER A 257 22.92 4.15 33.86
CA SER A 257 23.51 3.18 32.94
C SER A 257 22.42 2.39 32.22
N VAL A 258 22.60 2.16 30.94
CA VAL A 258 21.71 1.34 30.10
C VAL A 258 22.56 0.26 29.44
N VAL A 259 22.28 -1.01 29.76
CA VAL A 259 22.96 -2.16 29.17
C VAL A 259 22.13 -2.69 28.02
N LEU A 260 22.73 -2.70 26.83
CA LEU A 260 22.14 -3.23 25.61
C LEU A 260 22.44 -4.73 25.47
N ALA A 261 21.59 -5.45 24.74
CA ALA A 261 21.73 -6.89 24.55
C ALA A 261 23.01 -7.29 23.80
N ASP A 262 23.56 -6.38 22.98
CA ASP A 262 24.83 -6.57 22.27
C ASP A 262 26.07 -6.38 23.15
N GLY A 263 25.88 -6.09 24.45
CA GLY A 263 26.94 -5.91 25.44
C GLY A 263 27.42 -4.46 25.59
N ARG A 264 26.95 -3.51 24.75
CA ARG A 264 27.25 -2.10 24.96
C ARG A 264 26.58 -1.59 26.22
N THR A 265 27.29 -0.73 26.95
CA THR A 265 26.72 0.08 28.03
C THR A 265 26.80 1.55 27.64
N VAL A 266 25.67 2.23 27.72
CA VAL A 266 25.56 3.68 27.47
C VAL A 266 25.05 4.39 28.72
N TYR A 267 25.27 5.69 28.81
CA TYR A 267 24.81 6.51 29.92
C TYR A 267 23.87 7.58 29.39
N ALA A 268 22.75 7.79 30.07
CA ALA A 268 21.73 8.74 29.67
C ALA A 268 21.20 9.51 30.88
N VAL A 269 20.99 10.81 30.71
CA VAL A 269 20.32 11.64 31.72
C VAL A 269 18.83 11.64 31.42
N LEU A 270 18.02 11.05 32.28
CA LEU A 270 16.59 10.86 32.05
C LEU A 270 15.83 12.19 31.95
N ALA A 271 14.88 12.27 31.02
CA ALA A 271 14.00 13.41 30.87
C ALA A 271 12.68 13.20 31.64
N ALA A 272 12.00 14.28 32.00
CA ALA A 272 10.64 14.20 32.53
C ALA A 272 9.64 13.98 31.39
N ASN A 273 8.64 13.13 31.60
CA ASN A 273 7.56 12.96 30.64
C ASN A 273 6.78 14.30 30.45
N PRO A 274 6.47 14.71 29.20
CA PRO A 274 5.82 16.01 28.93
C PRO A 274 4.43 16.18 29.54
N ILE A 275 3.73 15.08 29.82
CA ILE A 275 2.36 15.06 30.37
C ILE A 275 2.41 14.86 31.89
N ASN A 276 3.21 13.88 32.36
CA ASN A 276 3.39 13.60 33.78
C ASN A 276 4.86 13.71 34.17
N THR A 277 5.26 14.86 34.68
CA THR A 277 6.66 15.19 35.00
C THR A 277 7.30 14.30 36.06
N SER A 278 6.53 13.45 36.75
CA SER A 278 7.06 12.46 37.70
C SER A 278 7.63 11.20 37.02
N ILE A 279 7.26 10.94 35.76
CA ILE A 279 7.74 9.77 35.01
C ILE A 279 9.07 10.12 34.33
N ALA A 280 10.08 9.28 34.52
CA ALA A 280 11.39 9.42 33.90
C ALA A 280 11.45 8.66 32.57
N LEU A 281 11.83 9.33 31.48
CA LEU A 281 11.88 8.77 30.14
C LEU A 281 13.27 8.84 29.52
N LEU A 282 13.61 7.80 28.77
CA LEU A 282 14.73 7.83 27.83
C LEU A 282 14.35 8.47 26.47
N GLY A 283 13.05 8.54 26.14
CA GLY A 283 12.54 9.14 24.90
C GLY A 283 12.78 8.27 23.66
N PHE A 284 12.23 7.06 23.71
CA PHE A 284 12.18 6.11 22.60
C PHE A 284 10.85 5.35 22.65
N ILE A 285 10.42 4.75 21.54
CA ILE A 285 9.22 3.92 21.48
C ILE A 285 9.60 2.45 21.72
N PRO A 286 9.21 1.84 22.85
CA PRO A 286 9.52 0.45 23.16
C PRO A 286 8.54 -0.51 22.46
N PHE A 287 9.01 -1.71 22.13
CA PHE A 287 8.13 -2.81 21.70
C PHE A 287 8.70 -4.18 22.08
N GLN A 288 7.87 -5.21 21.99
CA GLN A 288 8.27 -6.61 22.22
C GLN A 288 8.28 -7.39 20.91
N PRO A 289 9.46 -7.75 20.35
CA PRO A 289 9.54 -8.40 19.04
C PRO A 289 8.72 -9.69 18.92
N GLN A 290 8.72 -10.51 19.98
CA GLN A 290 7.96 -11.77 19.96
C GLN A 290 6.45 -11.56 19.93
N THR A 291 5.95 -10.57 20.69
CA THR A 291 4.53 -10.21 20.67
C THR A 291 4.13 -9.68 19.30
N THR A 292 4.93 -8.78 18.73
CA THR A 292 4.67 -8.23 17.39
C THR A 292 4.69 -9.31 16.30
N LEU A 293 5.65 -10.24 16.35
CA LEU A 293 5.68 -11.37 15.42
C LEU A 293 4.43 -12.26 15.53
N ASN A 294 3.94 -12.50 16.74
CA ASN A 294 2.73 -13.29 16.96
C ASN A 294 1.49 -12.58 16.38
N GLU A 295 1.33 -11.27 16.61
CA GLU A 295 0.25 -10.48 16.00
C GLU A 295 0.34 -10.48 14.48
N TRP A 296 1.54 -10.44 13.90
CA TRP A 296 1.69 -10.49 12.44
C TRP A 296 1.44 -11.87 11.81
N ARG A 297 1.49 -12.94 12.61
CA ARG A 297 1.11 -14.31 12.20
C ARG A 297 -0.39 -14.54 12.36
N HIS A 298 -0.95 -14.06 13.46
CA HIS A 298 -2.33 -14.28 13.87
C HIS A 298 -2.93 -12.98 14.41
N PRO A 299 -3.23 -12.01 13.54
CA PRO A 299 -3.69 -10.71 14.00
C PRO A 299 -5.07 -10.82 14.62
N SER A 300 -5.24 -10.19 15.78
CA SER A 300 -6.56 -9.98 16.38
C SER A 300 -7.49 -9.18 15.46
N ASN A 301 -6.92 -8.26 14.66
CA ASN A 301 -7.62 -7.50 13.63
C ASN A 301 -6.87 -7.59 12.29
N PRO A 302 -7.46 -8.24 11.25
CA PRO A 302 -6.85 -8.34 9.92
C PRO A 302 -6.54 -7.00 9.25
N LEU A 303 -7.16 -5.90 9.69
CA LEU A 303 -6.86 -4.55 9.19
C LEU A 303 -5.44 -4.08 9.51
N VAL A 304 -4.71 -4.75 10.41
CA VAL A 304 -3.29 -4.43 10.69
C VAL A 304 -2.45 -4.37 9.41
N TYR A 305 -2.74 -5.22 8.42
CA TYR A 305 -1.97 -5.23 7.20
C TYR A 305 -2.17 -3.94 6.38
N PHE A 306 -3.35 -3.29 6.44
CA PHE A 306 -3.63 -2.01 5.76
C PHE A 306 -2.73 -0.86 6.21
N VAL A 307 -2.04 -1.00 7.35
CA VAL A 307 -1.03 -0.04 7.79
C VAL A 307 0.30 -0.32 7.08
N PRO A 308 0.97 0.69 6.49
CA PRO A 308 2.29 0.50 5.89
C PRO A 308 3.28 -0.13 6.89
N ALA A 309 3.90 -1.26 6.52
CA ALA A 309 4.77 -1.99 7.44
C ALA A 309 6.03 -1.20 7.88
N THR A 310 6.36 -0.11 7.20
CA THR A 310 7.48 0.80 7.50
C THR A 310 7.22 1.75 8.67
N ILE A 311 5.98 1.92 9.10
CA ILE A 311 5.64 2.78 10.25
C ILE A 311 5.31 1.99 11.52
N GLU A 312 5.34 0.67 11.43
CA GLU A 312 5.08 -0.25 12.54
C GLU A 312 6.35 -1.05 12.89
N PRO A 313 6.53 -1.53 14.14
CA PRO A 313 7.72 -2.28 14.60
C PRO A 313 7.76 -3.75 14.12
N THR A 314 7.51 -3.96 12.84
CA THR A 314 7.23 -5.28 12.24
C THR A 314 8.50 -6.02 11.82
N PRO A 315 8.42 -7.33 11.52
CA PRO A 315 9.52 -8.04 10.85
C PRO A 315 9.88 -7.51 9.46
N LEU A 316 9.00 -6.70 8.84
CA LEU A 316 9.18 -6.13 7.51
C LEU A 316 9.83 -4.74 7.57
N ASN A 317 9.85 -4.10 8.73
CA ASN A 317 10.38 -2.76 8.88
C ASN A 317 11.93 -2.79 8.86
N PRO A 318 12.59 -1.97 8.02
CA PRO A 318 14.05 -1.93 7.93
C PRO A 318 14.76 -1.67 9.27
N SER A 319 14.14 -0.91 10.17
CA SER A 319 14.70 -0.56 11.48
C SER A 319 14.65 -1.70 12.50
N THR A 320 13.81 -2.71 12.29
CA THR A 320 13.60 -3.80 13.26
C THR A 320 13.86 -5.19 12.67
N GLN A 321 14.05 -5.31 11.36
CA GLN A 321 14.25 -6.60 10.67
C GLN A 321 15.43 -7.42 11.24
N THR A 322 16.46 -6.77 11.80
CA THR A 322 17.64 -7.43 12.42
C THR A 322 17.30 -8.20 13.69
N LEU A 323 16.14 -7.93 14.29
CA LEU A 323 15.63 -8.63 15.46
C LEU A 323 14.97 -9.97 15.10
N TYR A 324 14.87 -10.27 13.80
CA TYR A 324 14.22 -11.46 13.29
C TYR A 324 15.16 -12.25 12.38
N THR A 325 14.92 -13.55 12.29
CA THR A 325 15.62 -14.51 11.43
C THR A 325 14.61 -15.45 10.77
N SER A 326 15.00 -16.16 9.72
CA SER A 326 14.15 -17.17 9.08
C SER A 326 15.02 -18.28 8.51
N SER A 327 14.43 -19.48 8.39
CA SER A 327 15.02 -20.60 7.66
C SER A 327 15.04 -20.39 6.13
N ILE A 328 14.27 -19.42 5.61
CA ILE A 328 14.25 -19.08 4.18
C ILE A 328 15.38 -18.08 3.87
N PRO A 329 16.34 -18.42 2.99
CA PRO A 329 17.35 -17.47 2.53
C PRO A 329 16.72 -16.27 1.82
N GLY A 330 17.17 -15.06 2.14
CA GLY A 330 16.63 -13.84 1.53
C GLY A 330 15.18 -13.50 1.93
N TRP A 331 14.68 -14.08 3.04
CA TRP A 331 13.29 -13.89 3.49
C TRP A 331 12.88 -12.42 3.58
N VAL A 332 13.79 -11.51 3.97
CA VAL A 332 13.51 -10.06 4.10
C VAL A 332 13.03 -9.47 2.78
N GLY A 333 13.72 -9.78 1.68
CA GLY A 333 13.36 -9.26 0.35
C GLY A 333 12.08 -9.89 -0.16
N LEU A 334 11.90 -11.19 0.05
CA LEU A 334 10.69 -11.91 -0.34
C LEU A 334 9.45 -11.41 0.43
N SER A 335 9.56 -11.29 1.75
CA SER A 335 8.46 -10.87 2.62
C SER A 335 8.05 -9.42 2.33
N ASN A 336 9.01 -8.50 2.16
CA ASN A 336 8.73 -7.13 1.74
C ASN A 336 8.09 -7.06 0.35
N THR A 337 8.58 -7.84 -0.62
CA THR A 337 7.99 -7.87 -1.97
C THR A 337 6.54 -8.34 -1.92
N LEU A 338 6.25 -9.41 -1.19
CA LEU A 338 4.88 -9.92 -1.03
C LEU A 338 3.97 -8.91 -0.32
N PHE A 339 4.46 -8.28 0.75
CA PHE A 339 3.70 -7.25 1.46
C PHE A 339 3.37 -6.06 0.55
N TRP A 340 4.36 -5.52 -0.16
CA TRP A 340 4.14 -4.35 -1.02
C TRP A 340 3.34 -4.67 -2.28
N LEU A 341 3.41 -5.90 -2.80
CA LEU A 341 2.46 -6.38 -3.81
C LEU A 341 1.04 -6.37 -3.27
N TRP A 342 0.79 -6.93 -2.08
CA TRP A 342 -0.53 -6.91 -1.48
C TRP A 342 -1.01 -5.47 -1.21
N TRP A 343 -0.21 -4.66 -0.52
CA TRP A 343 -0.59 -3.33 -0.03
C TRP A 343 -0.92 -2.40 -1.21
N ILE A 344 -0.09 -2.40 -2.27
CA ILE A 344 -0.33 -1.55 -3.44
C ILE A 344 -1.51 -2.05 -4.27
N ASN A 345 -1.64 -3.36 -4.49
CA ASN A 345 -2.74 -3.89 -5.28
C ASN A 345 -4.10 -3.64 -4.62
N ILE A 346 -4.22 -3.84 -3.30
CA ILE A 346 -5.48 -3.59 -2.61
C ILE A 346 -5.84 -2.10 -2.60
N ASN A 347 -4.86 -1.22 -2.35
CA ASN A 347 -5.10 0.23 -2.39
C ASN A 347 -5.46 0.72 -3.80
N LEU A 348 -4.80 0.20 -4.84
CA LEU A 348 -5.14 0.52 -6.24
C LEU A 348 -6.55 0.03 -6.61
N ALA A 349 -6.96 -1.14 -6.10
CA ALA A 349 -8.31 -1.65 -6.31
C ALA A 349 -9.37 -0.81 -5.59
N VAL A 350 -9.15 -0.45 -4.32
CA VAL A 350 -10.04 0.43 -3.54
C VAL A 350 -10.18 1.80 -4.22
N PHE A 351 -9.06 2.40 -4.64
CA PHE A 351 -9.06 3.68 -5.33
C PHE A 351 -9.84 3.60 -6.64
N ASN A 352 -9.58 2.60 -7.49
CA ASN A 352 -10.31 2.44 -8.75
C ASN A 352 -11.80 2.08 -8.59
N ALA A 353 -12.19 1.52 -7.43
CA ALA A 353 -13.59 1.25 -7.14
C ALA A 353 -14.41 2.52 -6.85
N LEU A 354 -13.77 3.66 -6.48
CA LEU A 354 -14.47 4.91 -6.21
C LEU A 354 -15.30 5.37 -7.42
N PRO A 355 -16.53 5.89 -7.23
CA PRO A 355 -17.44 6.22 -8.31
C PRO A 355 -17.13 7.59 -8.91
N ALA A 356 -15.88 7.79 -9.33
CA ALA A 356 -15.35 9.05 -9.81
C ALA A 356 -14.56 8.86 -11.11
N THR A 357 -14.80 9.70 -12.11
CA THR A 357 -14.01 9.70 -13.37
C THR A 357 -12.66 10.40 -13.12
N PRO A 358 -11.51 9.87 -13.58
CA PRO A 358 -11.33 8.86 -14.63
C PRO A 358 -11.21 7.39 -14.17
N LEU A 359 -11.59 7.07 -12.94
CA LEU A 359 -11.45 5.73 -12.37
C LEU A 359 -12.50 4.76 -12.94
N ASP A 360 -12.24 3.46 -12.82
CA ASP A 360 -13.15 2.39 -13.28
C ASP A 360 -14.55 2.52 -12.67
N GLY A 361 -14.65 2.86 -11.38
CA GLY A 361 -15.92 3.05 -10.71
C GLY A 361 -16.72 4.22 -11.29
N GLY A 362 -16.05 5.24 -11.85
CA GLY A 362 -16.67 6.30 -12.64
C GLY A 362 -17.33 5.78 -13.92
N GLN A 363 -16.71 4.81 -14.61
CA GLN A 363 -17.29 4.18 -15.80
C GLN A 363 -18.48 3.28 -15.44
N VAL A 364 -18.35 2.50 -14.36
CA VAL A 364 -19.44 1.67 -13.83
C VAL A 364 -20.65 2.53 -13.49
N ILE A 365 -20.48 3.60 -12.69
CA ILE A 365 -21.60 4.44 -12.26
C ILE A 365 -22.23 5.21 -13.42
N ARG A 366 -21.43 5.61 -14.43
CA ARG A 366 -21.93 6.24 -15.65
C ARG A 366 -22.89 5.33 -16.41
N GLU A 367 -22.57 4.04 -16.56
CA GLU A 367 -23.49 3.10 -17.22
C GLU A 367 -24.74 2.80 -16.37
N VAL A 368 -24.61 2.80 -15.05
CA VAL A 368 -25.77 2.71 -14.13
C VAL A 368 -26.69 3.92 -14.33
N PHE A 369 -26.16 5.14 -14.32
CA PHE A 369 -26.94 6.34 -14.58
C PHE A 369 -27.51 6.39 -16.00
N LEU A 370 -26.79 5.88 -17.00
CA LEU A 370 -27.32 5.77 -18.36
C LEU A 370 -28.54 4.85 -18.41
N LYS A 371 -28.51 3.73 -17.68
CA LYS A 371 -29.64 2.81 -17.57
C LYS A 371 -30.85 3.43 -16.87
N ILE A 372 -30.61 4.26 -15.84
CA ILE A 372 -31.66 4.95 -15.07
C ILE A 372 -32.26 6.11 -15.85
N TYR A 373 -31.44 7.05 -16.32
CA TYR A 373 -31.89 8.28 -16.97
C TYR A 373 -32.22 8.12 -18.45
N LYS A 374 -31.73 7.06 -19.09
CA LYS A 374 -31.87 6.81 -20.55
C LYS A 374 -31.38 7.99 -21.42
N SER A 375 -30.45 8.79 -20.89
CA SER A 375 -29.87 9.96 -21.55
C SER A 375 -28.39 10.04 -21.24
N LYS A 376 -27.55 10.05 -22.30
CA LYS A 376 -26.09 10.17 -22.17
C LYS A 376 -25.69 11.45 -21.43
N GLN A 377 -26.27 12.58 -21.82
CA GLN A 377 -25.97 13.87 -21.21
C GLN A 377 -26.28 13.88 -19.70
N LYS A 378 -27.47 13.40 -19.29
CA LYS A 378 -27.83 13.32 -17.86
C LYS A 378 -26.92 12.38 -17.09
N ALA A 379 -26.57 11.24 -17.67
CA ALA A 379 -25.66 10.28 -17.05
C ALA A 379 -24.26 10.86 -16.84
N GLU A 380 -23.72 11.54 -17.85
CA GLU A 380 -22.41 12.20 -17.77
C GLU A 380 -22.39 13.32 -16.73
N SER A 381 -23.41 14.19 -16.72
CA SER A 381 -23.52 15.25 -15.70
C SER A 381 -23.64 14.68 -14.28
N ALA A 382 -24.42 13.63 -14.09
CA ALA A 382 -24.56 12.97 -12.78
C ALA A 382 -23.24 12.32 -12.32
N THR A 383 -22.52 11.63 -13.22
CA THR A 383 -21.20 11.06 -12.91
C THR A 383 -20.18 12.15 -12.59
N GLN A 384 -20.17 13.27 -13.31
CA GLN A 384 -19.27 14.39 -13.04
C GLN A 384 -19.55 15.03 -11.68
N LEU A 385 -20.82 15.26 -11.35
CA LEU A 385 -21.22 15.78 -10.04
C LEU A 385 -20.78 14.84 -8.90
N LEU A 386 -21.04 13.53 -9.05
CA LEU A 386 -20.60 12.55 -8.06
C LEU A 386 -19.07 12.50 -7.93
N SER A 387 -18.34 12.59 -9.05
CA SER A 387 -16.89 12.67 -9.04
C SER A 387 -16.39 13.88 -8.26
N ALA A 388 -17.00 15.06 -8.48
CA ALA A 388 -16.67 16.28 -7.77
C ALA A 388 -16.93 16.17 -6.26
N ILE A 389 -18.02 15.52 -5.86
CA ILE A 389 -18.33 15.27 -4.44
C ILE A 389 -17.28 14.34 -3.82
N VAL A 390 -16.93 13.23 -4.48
CA VAL A 390 -15.95 12.26 -3.97
C VAL A 390 -14.56 12.89 -3.85
N PHE A 391 -14.08 13.58 -4.88
CA PHE A 391 -12.78 14.26 -4.81
C PHE A 391 -12.79 15.43 -3.83
N GLY A 392 -13.89 16.18 -3.76
CA GLY A 392 -14.08 17.24 -2.75
C GLY A 392 -13.98 16.69 -1.33
N LEU A 393 -14.61 15.53 -1.06
CA LEU A 393 -14.49 14.84 0.22
C LEU A 393 -13.04 14.44 0.53
N ILE A 394 -12.31 13.86 -0.44
CA ILE A 394 -10.89 13.50 -0.26
C ILE A 394 -10.05 14.75 0.05
N ILE A 395 -10.28 15.87 -0.63
CA ILE A 395 -9.60 17.14 -0.36
C ILE A 395 -9.91 17.64 1.05
N VAL A 396 -11.17 17.57 1.48
CA VAL A 396 -11.57 17.92 2.85
C VAL A 396 -10.84 17.05 3.87
N LEU A 397 -10.74 15.74 3.65
CA LEU A 397 -10.01 14.82 4.55
C LEU A 397 -8.53 15.15 4.66
N ILE A 398 -7.91 15.71 3.62
CA ILE A 398 -6.50 16.12 3.65
C ILE A 398 -6.34 17.47 4.37
N ILE A 399 -7.28 18.41 4.20
CA ILE A 399 -7.16 19.77 4.74
C ILE A 399 -7.65 19.86 6.19
N LEU A 400 -8.76 19.22 6.52
CA LEU A 400 -9.45 19.34 7.81
C LEU A 400 -8.53 19.08 9.03
N PRO A 401 -7.66 18.04 9.06
CA PRO A 401 -6.78 17.79 10.20
C PRO A 401 -5.71 18.87 10.44
N ARG A 402 -5.48 19.73 9.44
CA ARG A 402 -4.45 20.80 9.47
C ARG A 402 -5.04 22.18 9.69
N ALA A 403 -6.35 22.33 9.48
CA ALA A 403 -7.05 23.60 9.58
C ALA A 403 -7.66 23.86 10.97
N LEU A 404 -7.87 22.80 11.77
CA LEU A 404 -8.47 22.82 13.10
C LEU A 404 -7.51 22.21 14.12
#